data_AF-A0AAD9F0V6-F1
#
_entry.id   AF-A0AAD9F0V6-F1
#
_cell.length_a   1.000
_cell.length_b   1.000
_cell.length_c   1.000
_cell.angle_alpha   90.00
_cell.angle_beta   90.00
_cell.angle_gamma   90.00
#
_symmetry.space_group_name_H-M   'P 1'
#
loop_
_entity.id
_entity.type
_entity.pdbx_description
1 polymer ?
#
loop_
_entity_poly.entity_id
_entity_poly.type
_entity_poly.pdbx_seq_one_letter_code
_entity_poly.pdbx_strand_id
1 'polypeptide(L)'
;MRNTLLRMLAALMCALTVCADITPVADFDLQKVSGKWYTVGLATNAPWFVNNKAGMKTGTAVIVPTEGGDMDLAYASLKDDGSCDRATHRSENRDCRSLHFHSQVWNNDNVMTIVEVVLQPH
;
A
#
# COMPACT_ATOMS: atom_id res chain seq x y z
N MET A 1 -24.64 36.93 10.84
CA MET A 1 -24.35 35.70 11.60
C MET A 1 -24.58 34.42 10.79
N ARG A 2 -25.76 34.22 10.15
CA ARG A 2 -26.06 33.00 9.35
C ARG A 2 -25.07 32.71 8.21
N ASN A 3 -24.72 33.71 7.40
CA ASN A 3 -23.77 33.53 6.28
C ASN A 3 -22.34 33.25 6.75
N THR A 4 -21.95 33.76 7.92
CA THR A 4 -20.61 33.55 8.49
C THR A 4 -20.44 32.12 9.01
N LEU A 5 -21.49 31.58 9.65
CA LEU A 5 -21.55 30.19 10.10
C LEU A 5 -21.53 29.20 8.92
N LEU A 6 -22.30 29.45 7.85
CA LEU A 6 -22.27 28.60 6.66
C LEU A 6 -20.89 28.58 5.98
N ARG A 7 -20.21 29.73 5.91
CA ARG A 7 -18.85 29.82 5.34
C ARG A 7 -17.82 29.09 6.20
N MET A 8 -17.93 29.18 7.53
CA MET A 8 -17.07 28.42 8.44
C MET A 8 -17.33 26.92 8.35
N LEU A 9 -18.59 26.47 8.25
CA LEU A 9 -18.90 25.05 8.06
C LEU A 9 -18.36 24.52 6.72
N ALA A 10 -18.51 25.29 5.64
CA ALA A 10 -17.98 24.93 4.33
C ALA A 10 -16.44 24.84 4.36
N ALA A 11 -15.76 25.80 4.98
CA ALA A 11 -14.31 25.76 5.15
C ALA A 11 -13.86 24.59 6.03
N LEU A 12 -14.60 24.26 7.09
CA LEU A 12 -14.32 23.10 7.96
C LEU A 12 -14.51 21.78 7.20
N MET A 13 -15.57 21.67 6.39
CA MET A 13 -15.79 20.50 5.51
C MET A 13 -14.70 20.36 4.46
N CYS A 14 -14.22 21.45 3.86
CA CYS A 14 -13.08 21.42 2.92
C CYS A 14 -11.74 21.07 3.61
N ALA A 15 -11.56 21.43 4.88
CA ALA A 15 -10.37 21.04 5.65
C ALA A 15 -10.39 19.54 6.02
N LEU A 16 -11.57 18.93 6.12
CA LEU A 16 -11.75 17.49 6.38
C LEU A 16 -11.51 16.62 5.14
N THR A 17 -11.41 17.19 3.93
CA THR A 17 -11.20 16.45 2.68
C THR A 17 -9.74 16.26 2.28
N VAL A 18 -8.77 16.51 3.16
CA VAL A 18 -7.38 16.12 2.89
C VAL A 18 -7.22 14.63 3.20
N CYS A 19 -7.65 13.79 2.26
CA CYS A 19 -7.31 12.37 2.23
C CYS A 19 -6.99 12.01 0.78
N ALA A 20 -5.69 11.88 0.50
CA ALA A 20 -5.01 11.26 -0.65
C ALA A 20 -5.61 11.45 -2.07
N ASP A 21 -4.74 11.77 -3.05
CA ASP A 21 -5.07 11.73 -4.49
C ASP A 21 -5.59 10.34 -4.94
N ILE A 22 -5.34 9.29 -4.16
CA ILE A 22 -5.80 7.93 -4.40
C ILE A 22 -6.83 7.56 -3.33
N THR A 23 -8.05 7.25 -3.76
CA THR A 23 -9.12 6.80 -2.86
C THR A 23 -8.86 5.36 -2.40
N PRO A 24 -8.67 5.10 -1.09
CA PRO A 24 -8.53 3.74 -0.57
C PRO A 24 -9.86 2.98 -0.60
N VAL A 25 -9.80 1.65 -0.56
CA VAL A 25 -11.00 0.82 -0.46
C VAL A 25 -11.84 1.21 0.77
N ALA A 26 -13.15 1.29 0.59
CA ALA A 26 -14.08 1.56 1.68
C ALA A 26 -14.07 0.41 2.70
N ASP A 27 -14.26 0.74 3.98
CA ASP A 27 -14.33 -0.22 5.08
C ASP A 27 -13.16 -1.23 5.09
N PHE A 28 -11.95 -0.73 4.78
CA PHE A 28 -10.74 -1.52 4.74
C PHE A 28 -10.50 -2.25 6.07
N ASP A 29 -10.33 -3.57 5.98
CA ASP A 29 -9.99 -4.43 7.11
C ASP A 29 -8.72 -5.21 6.76
N LEU A 30 -7.62 -4.83 7.40
CA LEU A 30 -6.30 -5.42 7.19
C LEU A 30 -6.30 -6.93 7.49
N GLN A 31 -7.14 -7.40 8.44
CA GLN A 31 -7.22 -8.82 8.78
C GLN A 31 -7.78 -9.64 7.62
N LYS A 32 -8.75 -9.10 6.90
CA LYS A 32 -9.40 -9.79 5.78
C LYS A 32 -8.48 -9.94 4.56
N VAL A 33 -7.48 -9.06 4.42
CA VAL A 33 -6.49 -9.14 3.34
C VAL A 33 -5.20 -9.87 3.74
N SER A 34 -5.15 -10.39 4.97
CA SER A 34 -3.99 -11.15 5.45
C SER A 34 -3.76 -12.42 4.63
N GLY A 35 -2.51 -12.83 4.53
CA GLY A 35 -2.10 -14.05 3.84
C GLY A 35 -1.26 -13.81 2.59
N LYS A 36 -1.21 -14.83 1.73
CA LYS A 36 -0.33 -14.90 0.57
C LYS A 36 -1.03 -14.39 -0.69
N TRP A 37 -0.39 -13.43 -1.33
CA TRP A 37 -0.77 -12.82 -2.61
C TRP A 37 0.29 -13.12 -3.69
N TYR A 38 -0.14 -13.12 -4.94
CA TYR A 38 0.72 -13.29 -6.11
C TYR A 38 0.76 -11.98 -6.90
N THR A 39 1.97 -11.52 -7.23
CA THR A 39 2.14 -10.33 -8.08
C THR A 39 1.96 -10.74 -9.53
N VAL A 40 0.81 -10.38 -10.12
CA VAL A 40 0.47 -10.74 -11.51
C VAL A 40 0.83 -9.66 -12.54
N GLY A 41 1.09 -8.43 -12.08
CA GLY A 41 1.45 -7.31 -12.95
C GLY A 41 2.02 -6.13 -12.17
N LEU A 42 2.74 -5.26 -12.88
CA LEU A 42 3.32 -4.02 -12.35
C LEU A 42 3.28 -2.94 -13.45
N ALA A 43 2.81 -1.75 -13.08
CA ALA A 43 2.93 -0.55 -13.89
C ALA A 43 3.75 0.48 -13.10
N THR A 44 4.77 1.07 -13.72
CA THR A 44 5.69 2.00 -13.05
C THR A 44 6.35 2.94 -14.04
N ASN A 45 6.64 4.17 -13.59
CA ASN A 45 7.43 5.16 -14.30
C ASN A 45 8.89 5.21 -13.81
N ALA A 46 9.27 4.38 -12.83
CA ALA A 46 10.61 4.38 -12.26
C ALA A 46 11.63 3.78 -13.26
N PRO A 47 12.66 4.54 -13.69
CA PRO A 47 13.55 4.11 -14.77
C PRO A 47 14.24 2.77 -14.54
N TRP A 48 14.60 2.44 -13.29
CA TRP A 48 15.25 1.18 -12.98
C TRP A 48 14.35 -0.02 -13.34
N PHE A 49 13.08 -0.02 -12.94
CA PHE A 49 12.16 -1.12 -13.26
C PHE A 49 11.86 -1.19 -14.76
N VAL A 50 11.72 -0.04 -15.43
CA VAL A 50 11.52 0.01 -16.88
C VAL A 50 12.70 -0.63 -17.62
N ASN A 51 13.93 -0.32 -17.21
CA ASN A 51 15.14 -0.83 -17.83
C ASN A 51 15.44 -2.30 -17.48
N ASN A 52 14.95 -2.80 -16.34
CA ASN A 52 15.22 -4.16 -15.86
C ASN A 52 14.04 -5.14 -16.01
N LYS A 53 12.92 -4.72 -16.62
CA LYS A 53 11.68 -5.51 -16.72
C LYS A 53 11.85 -6.93 -17.28
N ALA A 54 12.81 -7.14 -18.19
CA ALA A 54 13.02 -8.44 -18.84
C ALA A 54 13.56 -9.51 -17.86
N GLY A 55 14.29 -9.10 -16.82
CA GLY A 55 14.79 -9.99 -15.77
C GLY A 55 13.80 -10.18 -14.61
N MET A 56 12.73 -9.38 -14.54
CA MET A 56 11.79 -9.45 -13.43
C MET A 56 10.94 -10.72 -13.50
N LYS A 57 10.90 -11.46 -12.40
CA LYS A 57 10.03 -12.64 -12.22
C LYS A 57 8.83 -12.28 -11.34
N THR A 58 7.71 -12.96 -11.55
CA THR A 58 6.53 -12.81 -10.69
C THR A 58 6.90 -13.17 -9.26
N GLY A 59 6.49 -12.34 -8.30
CA GLY A 59 6.75 -12.57 -6.90
C GLY A 59 5.51 -12.96 -6.11
N THR A 60 5.73 -13.30 -4.84
CA THR A 60 4.68 -13.43 -3.85
C THR A 60 4.81 -12.32 -2.83
N ALA A 61 3.68 -11.80 -2.37
CA ALA A 61 3.61 -10.90 -1.22
C ALA A 61 2.89 -11.62 -0.08
N VAL A 62 3.42 -11.56 1.14
CA VAL A 62 2.75 -12.07 2.33
C VAL A 62 2.43 -10.88 3.23
N ILE A 63 1.14 -10.70 3.49
CA ILE A 63 0.61 -9.64 4.34
C ILE A 63 0.33 -10.23 5.72
N VAL A 64 0.97 -9.70 6.75
CA VAL A 64 0.77 -10.10 8.15
C VAL A 64 0.39 -8.86 8.96
N PRO A 65 -0.87 -8.73 9.41
CA PRO A 65 -1.28 -7.68 10.33
C PRO A 65 -0.57 -7.83 11.69
N THR A 66 -0.25 -6.72 12.35
CA THR A 66 0.25 -6.71 13.72
C THR A 66 -0.85 -6.30 14.70
N GLU A 67 -0.65 -6.60 16.00
CA GLU A 67 -1.61 -6.22 17.06
C GLU A 67 -1.81 -4.69 17.17
N GLY A 68 -0.86 -3.89 16.69
CA GLY A 68 -0.93 -2.42 16.71
C GLY A 68 -1.63 -1.79 15.50
N GLY A 69 -2.13 -2.60 14.56
CA GLY A 69 -2.73 -2.11 13.32
C GLY A 69 -1.73 -1.81 12.20
N ASP A 70 -0.43 -2.04 12.45
CA ASP A 70 0.61 -2.05 11.42
C ASP A 70 0.54 -3.33 10.58
N MET A 71 1.36 -3.38 9.54
CA MET A 71 1.46 -4.55 8.66
C MET A 71 2.93 -4.87 8.40
N ASP A 72 3.29 -6.14 8.55
CA ASP A 72 4.54 -6.69 8.01
C ASP A 72 4.27 -7.26 6.61
N LEU A 73 5.01 -6.74 5.62
CA LEU A 73 4.94 -7.16 4.22
C LEU A 73 6.23 -7.89 3.84
N ALA A 74 6.11 -9.15 3.46
CA ALA A 74 7.22 -9.90 2.88
C ALA A 74 7.02 -10.07 1.37
N TYR A 75 7.92 -9.52 0.57
CA TYR A 75 8.00 -9.78 -0.87
C TYR A 75 9.06 -10.83 -1.14
N ALA A 76 8.77 -11.76 -2.05
CA ALA A 76 9.72 -12.75 -2.50
C ALA A 76 9.65 -12.95 -4.01
N SER A 77 10.80 -13.07 -4.67
CA SER A 77 10.91 -13.34 -6.10
C SER A 77 12.05 -14.30 -6.41
N LEU A 78 11.90 -15.05 -7.50
CA LEU A 78 12.92 -15.97 -7.97
C LEU A 78 14.05 -15.21 -8.68
N LYS A 79 15.29 -15.55 -8.36
CA LYS A 79 16.50 -15.11 -9.08
C LYS A 79 16.79 -16.03 -10.26
N ASP A 80 17.65 -15.57 -11.17
CA ASP A 80 18.07 -16.35 -12.33
C ASP A 80 18.86 -17.62 -11.95
N ASP A 81 19.52 -17.64 -10.80
CA ASP A 81 20.23 -18.81 -10.25
C ASP A 81 19.31 -19.83 -9.56
N GLY A 82 17.99 -19.58 -9.54
CA GLY A 82 16.99 -20.41 -8.90
C GLY A 82 16.84 -20.20 -7.38
N SER A 83 17.67 -19.34 -6.77
CA SER A 83 17.49 -18.94 -5.37
C SER A 83 16.37 -17.89 -5.22
N CYS A 84 15.91 -17.66 -4.00
CA CYS A 84 14.83 -16.71 -3.72
C CYS A 84 15.39 -15.43 -3.11
N ASP A 85 15.08 -14.29 -3.72
CA ASP A 85 15.17 -12.99 -3.04
C ASP A 85 13.98 -12.80 -2.12
N ARG A 86 14.22 -12.24 -0.93
CA ARG A 86 13.18 -11.88 0.01
C ARG A 86 13.48 -10.52 0.62
N ALA A 87 12.49 -9.63 0.57
CA ALA A 87 12.51 -8.33 1.23
C ALA A 87 11.35 -8.26 2.21
N THR A 88 11.61 -7.79 3.42
CA THR A 88 10.59 -7.57 4.46
C THR A 88 10.53 -6.10 4.81
N HIS A 89 9.34 -5.52 4.73
CA HIS A 89 9.08 -4.14 5.10
C HIS A 89 8.02 -4.14 6.20
N ARG A 90 8.28 -3.37 7.26
CA ARG A 90 7.23 -3.00 8.20
C ARG A 90 6.60 -1.72 7.69
N SER A 91 5.28 -1.71 7.58
CA SER A 91 4.53 -0.52 7.23
C SER A 91 3.66 -0.06 8.39
N GLU A 92 3.78 1.21 8.71
CA GLU A 92 3.06 1.84 9.80
C GLU A 92 1.70 2.34 9.33
N ASN A 93 0.68 2.13 10.16
CA ASN A 93 -0.65 2.66 9.92
C ASN A 93 -0.76 4.08 10.49
N ARG A 94 -0.47 5.07 9.66
CA ARG A 94 -0.50 6.48 10.07
C ARG A 94 -1.84 7.17 9.79
N ASP A 95 -2.56 6.76 8.75
CA ASP A 95 -3.74 7.47 8.25
C ASP A 95 -4.91 6.52 7.88
N CYS A 96 -5.28 5.61 8.78
CA CYS A 96 -6.46 4.72 8.76
C CYS A 96 -6.66 3.82 7.51
N ARG A 97 -5.99 4.06 6.37
CA ARG A 97 -6.29 3.48 5.05
C ARG A 97 -5.09 3.33 4.13
N SER A 98 -3.94 3.91 4.48
CA SER A 98 -2.69 3.82 3.72
C SER A 98 -1.55 3.39 4.63
N LEU A 99 -0.62 2.63 4.06
CA LEU A 99 0.48 1.98 4.75
C LEU A 99 1.79 2.63 4.33
N HIS A 100 2.53 3.18 5.29
CA HIS A 100 3.76 3.92 5.03
C HIS A 100 4.96 3.04 5.34
N PHE A 101 5.91 2.92 4.42
CA PHE A 101 7.14 2.17 4.65
C PHE A 101 8.36 2.83 4.02
N HIS A 102 9.51 2.65 4.67
CA HIS A 102 10.80 3.04 4.14
C HIS A 102 11.47 1.85 3.46
N SER A 103 11.88 1.99 2.19
CA SER A 103 12.65 0.97 1.51
C SER A 103 14.13 1.16 1.80
N GLN A 104 14.76 0.22 2.52
CA GLN A 104 16.19 0.27 2.80
C GLN A 104 17.05 0.08 1.53
N VAL A 105 16.56 -0.69 0.56
CA VAL A 105 17.27 -0.97 -0.70
C VAL A 105 17.32 0.26 -1.59
N TRP A 106 16.24 1.03 -1.62
CA TRP A 106 16.10 2.22 -2.48
C TRP A 106 16.29 3.53 -1.72
N ASN A 107 16.44 3.46 -0.39
CA ASN A 107 16.55 4.60 0.53
C ASN A 107 15.49 5.68 0.27
N ASN A 108 14.22 5.27 0.22
CA ASN A 108 13.10 6.16 -0.04
C ASN A 108 11.86 5.80 0.79
N ASP A 109 11.02 6.80 1.03
CA ASP A 109 9.73 6.63 1.70
C ASP A 109 8.64 6.37 0.67
N ASN A 110 7.77 5.41 0.97
CA ASN A 110 6.72 4.96 0.07
C ASN A 110 5.39 4.89 0.83
N VAL A 111 4.32 5.13 0.09
CA VAL A 111 2.94 4.97 0.56
C VAL A 111 2.29 3.88 -0.29
N MET A 112 1.77 2.85 0.38
CA MET A 112 0.99 1.79 -0.24
C MET A 112 -0.47 1.95 0.14
N THR A 113 -1.34 1.94 -0.86
CA THR A 113 -2.79 2.06 -0.69
C THR A 113 -3.47 0.90 -1.40
N ILE A 114 -4.34 0.18 -0.69
CA ILE A 114 -5.20 -0.83 -1.31
C ILE A 114 -6.43 -0.10 -1.85
N VAL A 115 -6.54 -0.06 -3.18
CA VAL A 115 -7.61 0.68 -3.89
C VAL A 115 -8.85 -0.17 -4.12
N GLU A 116 -8.65 -1.47 -4.35
CA GLU A 116 -9.71 -2.43 -4.62
C GLU A 116 -9.24 -3.82 -4.16
N VAL A 117 -10.14 -4.58 -3.53
CA VAL A 117 -9.90 -5.97 -3.18
C VAL A 117 -11.23 -6.73 -3.19
N VAL A 118 -11.23 -7.89 -3.84
CA VAL A 118 -12.34 -8.84 -3.78
C VAL A 118 -11.82 -10.09 -3.10
N LEU A 119 -12.44 -10.43 -1.98
CA LEU A 119 -12.07 -11.60 -1.19
C LEU A 119 -13.03 -12.74 -1.52
N GLN A 120 -12.51 -13.96 -1.59
CA GLN A 120 -13.37 -15.13 -1.77
C GLN A 120 -14.23 -15.32 -0.53
N PRO A 121 -15.55 -15.54 -0.67
CA PRO A 121 -16.39 -15.93 0.44
C PRO A 121 -15.92 -17.28 0.99
N HIS A 122 -15.82 -17.36 2.32
CA HIS A 122 -15.60 -18.62 3.03
C HIS A 122 -16.85 -19.50 3.01
#